data_AF-I1PE10-F1
#
_entry.id   AF-I1PE10-F1
#
_cell.length_a   1.000
_cell.length_b   1.000
_cell.length_c   1.000
_cell.angle_alpha   90.00
_cell.angle_beta   90.00
_cell.angle_gamma   90.00
#
_symmetry.space_group_name_H-M   'P 1'
#
loop_
_entity.id
_entity.type
_entity.pdbx_description
1 polymer ?
#
loop_
_entity_poly.entity_id
_entity_poly.type
_entity_poly.pdbx_seq_one_letter_code
_entity_poly.pdbx_strand_id
1 'polypeptide(L)'
;GRKNVMRMLRELLDERKKKTAHQLESIDFFDALIDELKQEKPAVSENVALDLLFLLLFASFETTSSGITAILRFLTDNPMAFEELTEEHDRILKRKADPNSQITWEEYKSMKFTSHVIHEALRLANIAPVVF
;
A
#
# COMPACT_ATOMS: atom_id res chain seq x y z
N GLY A 1 -16.30 8.46 -9.10
CA GLY A 1 -15.31 7.60 -8.43
C GLY A 1 -15.33 6.20 -9.02
N ARG A 2 -16.13 5.28 -8.43
CA ARG A 2 -16.14 3.84 -8.77
C ARG A 2 -16.18 3.52 -10.26
N LYS A 3 -17.11 4.10 -11.03
CA LYS A 3 -17.24 3.83 -12.48
C LYS A 3 -15.93 4.08 -13.25
N ASN A 4 -15.18 5.12 -12.89
CA ASN A 4 -13.93 5.45 -13.54
C ASN A 4 -12.82 4.45 -13.16
N VAL A 5 -12.73 4.07 -11.88
CA VAL A 5 -11.77 3.07 -11.41
C VAL A 5 -12.05 1.70 -12.04
N MET A 6 -13.32 1.27 -12.07
CA MET A 6 -13.70 0.01 -12.72
C MET A 6 -13.39 0.01 -14.21
N ARG A 7 -13.54 1.14 -14.90
CA ARG A 7 -13.14 1.28 -16.31
C ARG A 7 -11.62 1.09 -16.46
N MET A 8 -10.81 1.77 -15.64
CA MET A 8 -9.35 1.61 -15.67
C MET A 8 -8.91 0.18 -15.33
N LEU A 9 -9.52 -0.47 -14.34
CA LEU A 9 -9.21 -1.85 -13.97
C LEU A 9 -9.52 -2.82 -15.11
N ARG A 10 -10.63 -2.62 -15.84
CA ARG A 10 -10.94 -3.41 -17.06
C ARG A 10 -9.92 -3.18 -18.16
N GLU A 11 -9.58 -1.93 -18.43
CA GLU A 11 -8.55 -1.58 -19.44
C GLU A 11 -7.22 -2.26 -19.10
N LEU A 12 -6.77 -2.18 -17.84
CA LEU A 12 -5.56 -2.85 -17.36
C LEU A 12 -5.64 -4.38 -17.45
N LEU A 13 -6.80 -4.96 -17.14
CA LEU A 13 -7.01 -6.42 -17.25
C LEU A 13 -6.87 -6.88 -18.70
N ASP A 14 -7.51 -6.17 -19.63
CA ASP A 14 -7.45 -6.50 -21.06
C ASP A 14 -6.05 -6.33 -21.63
N GLU A 15 -5.30 -5.31 -21.16
CA GLU A 15 -3.90 -5.11 -21.52
C GLU A 15 -3.01 -6.24 -21.00
N ARG A 16 -3.12 -6.60 -19.71
CA ARG A 16 -2.29 -7.62 -19.08
C ARG A 16 -2.58 -9.02 -19.60
N LYS A 17 -3.83 -9.35 -19.95
CA LYS A 17 -4.19 -10.63 -20.59
C LYS A 17 -3.49 -10.85 -21.94
N LYS A 18 -3.15 -9.78 -22.66
CA LYS A 18 -2.47 -9.84 -23.96
C LYS A 18 -0.96 -10.00 -23.84
N LYS A 19 -0.38 -9.72 -22.67
CA LYS A 19 1.06 -9.86 -22.44
C LYS A 19 1.44 -11.32 -22.28
N THR A 20 2.58 -11.71 -22.86
CA THR A 20 3.16 -13.04 -22.66
C THR A 20 3.89 -13.10 -21.31
N ALA A 21 4.01 -14.28 -20.69
CA ALA A 21 4.68 -14.45 -19.39
C ALA A 21 6.11 -13.84 -19.33
N HIS A 22 6.81 -13.77 -20.46
CA HIS A 22 8.15 -13.16 -20.57
C HIS A 22 8.16 -11.62 -20.59
N GLN A 23 6.99 -10.98 -20.61
CA GLN A 23 6.81 -9.52 -20.65
C GLN A 23 6.34 -8.95 -19.30
N LEU A 24 6.23 -9.78 -18.26
CA LEU A 24 5.86 -9.35 -16.92
C LEU A 24 7.14 -9.01 -16.13
N GLU A 25 7.32 -7.72 -15.82
CA GLU A 25 8.46 -7.22 -15.03
C GLU A 25 8.34 -7.59 -13.54
N SER A 26 7.11 -7.80 -13.05
CA SER A 26 6.81 -8.26 -11.70
C SER A 26 5.47 -8.98 -11.68
N ILE A 27 5.34 -10.03 -10.86
CA ILE A 27 4.07 -10.74 -10.64
C ILE A 27 3.40 -10.14 -9.40
N ASP A 28 2.18 -9.63 -9.56
CA ASP A 28 1.37 -9.08 -8.47
C ASP A 28 0.03 -9.82 -8.31
N PHE A 29 -0.81 -9.38 -7.36
CA PHE A 29 -2.12 -9.98 -7.12
C PHE A 29 -3.06 -9.89 -8.34
N PHE A 30 -2.90 -8.86 -9.18
CA PHE A 30 -3.66 -8.72 -10.40
C PHE A 30 -3.33 -9.86 -11.37
N ASP A 31 -2.05 -10.20 -11.50
CA ASP A 31 -1.60 -11.30 -12.36
C ASP A 31 -2.08 -12.65 -11.83
N ALA A 32 -2.08 -12.85 -10.50
CA ALA A 32 -2.65 -14.04 -9.87
C ALA A 32 -4.15 -14.23 -10.22
N LEU A 33 -4.93 -13.14 -10.25
CA LEU A 33 -6.33 -13.19 -10.69
C LEU A 33 -6.46 -13.50 -12.19
N ILE A 34 -5.55 -13.00 -13.03
CA ILE A 34 -5.55 -13.33 -14.45
C ILE A 34 -5.30 -14.82 -14.65
N ASP A 35 -4.35 -15.40 -13.92
CA ASP A 35 -4.02 -16.82 -14.04
C ASP A 35 -5.12 -17.72 -13.48
N GLU A 36 -5.85 -17.28 -12.44
CA GLU A 36 -7.08 -17.93 -11.97
C GLU A 36 -8.19 -17.90 -13.04
N LEU A 37 -8.36 -16.77 -13.73
CA LEU A 37 -9.36 -16.63 -14.81
C LEU A 37 -9.05 -17.47 -16.06
N LYS A 38 -7.80 -17.91 -16.25
CA LYS A 38 -7.39 -18.79 -17.36
C LYS A 38 -7.61 -20.27 -17.10
N GLN A 39 -7.94 -20.67 -15.86
CA GLN A 39 -8.20 -22.07 -15.52
C GLN A 39 -9.42 -22.61 -16.30
N GLU A 40 -9.48 -23.92 -16.53
CA GLU A 40 -10.64 -24.53 -17.21
C GLU A 40 -11.95 -24.34 -16.42
N LYS A 41 -11.85 -24.25 -15.09
CA LYS A 41 -12.96 -23.99 -14.17
C LYS A 41 -12.53 -22.93 -13.14
N PRO A 42 -12.57 -21.63 -13.50
CA PRO A 42 -12.19 -20.56 -12.59
C PRO A 42 -13.09 -20.52 -11.35
N ALA A 43 -12.50 -20.33 -10.17
CA ALA A 43 -13.21 -20.15 -8.91
C ALA A 43 -13.90 -18.79 -8.82
N VAL A 44 -13.43 -17.79 -9.57
CA VAL A 44 -14.01 -16.44 -9.64
C VAL A 44 -14.32 -16.04 -11.07
N SER A 45 -15.38 -15.26 -11.26
CA SER A 45 -15.66 -14.63 -12.55
C SER A 45 -14.84 -13.36 -12.73
N GLU A 46 -14.70 -12.89 -13.97
CA GLU A 46 -14.00 -11.63 -14.26
C GLU A 46 -14.60 -10.44 -13.50
N ASN A 47 -15.93 -10.35 -13.42
CA ASN A 47 -16.59 -9.27 -12.68
C ASN A 47 -16.25 -9.34 -11.18
N VAL A 48 -16.24 -10.54 -10.60
CA VAL A 48 -15.85 -10.74 -9.20
C VAL A 48 -14.38 -10.38 -8.98
N ALA A 49 -13.47 -10.77 -9.90
CA ALA A 49 -12.06 -10.40 -9.83
C ALA A 49 -11.86 -8.88 -9.85
N LEU A 50 -12.56 -8.16 -10.74
CA LEU A 50 -12.54 -6.70 -10.80
C LEU A 50 -13.12 -6.04 -9.55
N ASP A 51 -14.20 -6.60 -9.01
CA ASP A 51 -14.79 -6.11 -7.76
C ASP A 51 -13.88 -6.34 -6.55
N LEU A 52 -13.14 -7.47 -6.49
CA LEU A 52 -12.12 -7.74 -5.48
C LEU A 52 -10.95 -6.76 -5.57
N LEU A 53 -10.44 -6.49 -6.78
CA LEU A 53 -9.40 -5.50 -7.01
C LEU A 53 -9.85 -4.10 -6.55
N PHE A 54 -11.07 -3.71 -6.94
CA PHE A 54 -11.64 -2.44 -6.50
C PHE A 54 -11.79 -2.38 -4.98
N LEU A 55 -12.29 -3.46 -4.35
CA LEU A 55 -12.49 -3.53 -2.91
C LEU A 55 -11.17 -3.35 -2.15
N LEU A 56 -10.11 -4.04 -2.56
CA LEU A 56 -8.78 -3.93 -1.95
C LEU A 56 -8.19 -2.53 -2.10
N LEU A 57 -8.28 -1.94 -3.30
CA LEU A 57 -7.84 -0.57 -3.54
C LEU A 57 -8.63 0.45 -2.71
N PHE A 58 -9.94 0.27 -2.60
CA PHE A 58 -10.81 1.16 -1.84
C PHE A 58 -10.51 1.07 -0.34
N ALA A 59 -10.48 -0.15 0.21
CA ALA A 59 -10.21 -0.38 1.62
C ALA A 59 -8.83 0.11 2.05
N SER A 60 -7.80 -0.14 1.22
CA SER A 60 -6.45 0.36 1.49
C SER A 60 -6.36 1.89 1.40
N PHE A 61 -7.02 2.50 0.41
CA PHE A 61 -7.04 3.95 0.25
C PHE A 61 -7.69 4.64 1.45
N GLU A 62 -8.90 4.21 1.82
CA GLU A 62 -9.66 4.83 2.92
C GLU A 62 -8.87 4.78 4.24
N THR A 63 -8.35 3.61 4.59
CA THR A 63 -7.62 3.39 5.85
C THR A 63 -6.25 4.06 5.85
N THR A 64 -5.47 3.92 4.77
CA THR A 64 -4.10 4.45 4.72
C THR A 64 -4.09 5.97 4.64
N SER A 65 -4.98 6.58 3.84
CA SER A 65 -5.08 8.05 3.73
C SER A 65 -5.45 8.69 5.07
N SER A 66 -6.43 8.11 5.76
CA SER A 66 -6.85 8.55 7.10
C SER A 66 -5.73 8.36 8.12
N GLY A 67 -5.00 7.24 8.06
CA GLY A 67 -3.87 6.96 8.95
C GLY A 67 -2.70 7.92 8.77
N ILE A 68 -2.29 8.19 7.53
CA ILE A 68 -1.25 9.19 7.25
C ILE A 68 -1.70 10.57 7.72
N THR A 69 -2.95 10.94 7.48
CA THR A 69 -3.50 12.24 7.94
C THR A 69 -3.44 12.36 9.46
N ALA A 70 -3.82 11.31 10.19
CA ALA A 70 -3.75 11.27 11.64
C ALA A 70 -2.31 11.35 12.16
N ILE A 71 -1.38 10.59 11.56
CA ILE A 71 0.06 10.64 11.89
C ILE A 71 0.57 12.08 11.75
N LEU A 72 0.32 12.73 10.61
CA LEU A 72 0.76 14.11 10.38
C LEU A 72 0.16 15.08 11.39
N ARG A 73 -1.12 14.92 11.72
CA ARG A 73 -1.79 15.74 12.73
C ARG A 73 -1.13 15.58 14.10
N PHE A 74 -0.95 14.35 14.57
CA PHE A 74 -0.38 14.09 15.89
C PHE A 74 1.09 14.53 15.97
N LEU A 75 1.88 14.33 14.92
CA LEU A 75 3.26 14.82 14.88
C LEU A 75 3.33 16.35 14.94
N THR A 76 2.44 17.05 14.24
CA THR A 76 2.37 18.53 14.28
C THR A 76 2.08 19.03 15.69
N ASP A 77 1.22 18.33 16.43
CA ASP A 77 0.84 18.68 17.80
C ASP A 77 1.89 18.20 18.84
N ASN A 78 2.90 17.41 18.45
CA ASN A 78 3.93 16.83 19.34
C ASN A 78 5.36 17.05 18.80
N PRO A 79 5.95 18.25 18.98
CA PRO A 79 7.26 18.61 18.43
C PRO A 79 8.40 17.66 18.83
N MET A 80 8.39 17.16 20.07
CA MET A 80 9.42 16.22 20.56
C MET A 80 9.39 14.90 19.77
N ALA A 81 8.20 14.36 19.49
CA ALA A 81 8.06 13.14 18.71
C ALA A 81 8.46 13.39 17.24
N PHE A 82 8.13 14.55 16.69
CA PHE A 82 8.55 14.93 15.35
C PHE A 82 10.08 15.03 15.22
N GLU A 83 10.76 15.62 16.22
CA GLU A 83 12.21 15.72 16.27
C GLU A 83 12.86 14.32 16.36
N GLU A 84 12.39 13.46 17.27
CA GLU A 84 12.92 12.10 17.41
C GLU A 84 12.74 11.25 16.14
N LEU A 85 11.59 11.39 15.46
CA LEU A 85 11.34 10.74 14.17
C LEU A 85 12.32 11.23 13.09
N THR A 86 12.55 12.54 13.03
CA THR A 86 13.50 13.16 12.10
C THR A 86 14.92 12.67 12.37
N GLU A 87 15.34 12.62 13.64
CA GLU A 87 16.65 12.10 14.03
C GLU A 87 16.82 10.61 13.69
N GLU A 88 15.78 9.79 13.81
CA GLU A 88 15.80 8.40 13.34
C GLU A 88 16.07 8.33 11.83
N HIS A 89 15.31 9.07 11.01
CA HIS A 89 15.47 9.04 9.55
C HIS A 89 16.82 9.62 9.11
N ASP A 90 17.28 10.70 9.72
CA ASP A 90 18.60 11.29 9.46
C ASP A 90 19.74 10.34 9.78
N ARG A 91 19.65 9.58 10.88
CA ARG A 91 20.65 8.57 11.22
C ARG A 91 20.71 7.44 10.20
N ILE A 92 19.59 7.08 9.58
CA ILE A 92 19.53 6.10 8.49
C ILE A 92 20.18 6.68 7.24
N LEU A 93 19.78 7.89 6.82
CA LEU A 93 20.34 8.57 5.65
C LEU A 93 21.86 8.77 5.76
N LYS A 94 22.38 9.15 6.93
CA LYS A 94 23.82 9.33 7.17
C LYS A 94 24.62 8.03 7.06
N ARG A 95 23.99 6.86 7.23
CA ARG A 95 24.64 5.56 7.08
C ARG A 95 24.63 5.04 5.65
N LYS A 96 23.80 5.63 4.77
CA LYS A 96 23.73 5.22 3.37
C LYS A 96 25.03 5.56 2.65
N ALA A 97 25.50 4.61 1.83
CA ALA A 97 26.62 4.85 0.92
C ALA A 97 26.22 5.81 -0.22
N ASP A 98 24.99 5.68 -0.71
CA ASP A 98 24.37 6.60 -1.67
C ASP A 98 23.10 7.20 -1.06
N PRO A 99 23.06 8.51 -0.77
CA PRO A 99 21.88 9.19 -0.26
C PRO A 99 20.65 9.09 -1.18
N ASN A 100 20.84 8.86 -2.49
CA ASN A 100 19.75 8.76 -3.46
C ASN A 100 19.26 7.32 -3.66
N SER A 101 19.89 6.34 -3.01
CA SER A 101 19.45 4.95 -3.09
C SER A 101 18.09 4.76 -2.41
N GLN A 102 17.31 3.81 -2.90
CA GLN A 102 16.03 3.43 -2.31
C GLN A 102 16.22 2.93 -0.86
N ILE A 103 15.16 3.01 -0.05
CA ILE A 103 15.16 2.41 1.29
C ILE A 103 15.27 0.89 1.14
N THR A 104 16.25 0.31 1.82
CA THR A 104 16.44 -1.14 1.87
C THR A 104 15.57 -1.78 2.95
N TRP A 105 15.38 -3.10 2.85
CA TRP A 105 14.63 -3.86 3.85
C TRP A 105 15.22 -3.78 5.26
N GLU A 106 16.55 -3.77 5.38
CA GLU A 106 17.22 -3.66 6.69
C GLU A 106 17.07 -2.27 7.29
N GLU A 107 17.11 -1.22 6.47
CA GLU A 107 16.85 0.16 6.91
C GLU A 107 15.42 0.32 7.40
N TYR A 108 14.44 -0.17 6.64
CA TYR A 108 13.04 -0.16 7.04
C TYR A 108 12.84 -0.86 8.40
N LYS A 109 13.41 -2.05 8.59
CA LYS A 109 13.34 -2.77 9.87
C LYS A 109 14.03 -2.05 11.04
N SER A 110 14.95 -1.13 10.74
CA SER A 110 15.64 -0.33 11.77
C SER A 110 14.83 0.89 12.25
N MET A 111 13.73 1.25 11.56
CA MET A 111 12.86 2.39 11.86
C MET A 111 11.91 2.12 13.06
N LYS A 112 12.48 1.89 14.24
CA LYS A 112 11.73 1.52 15.45
C LYS A 112 10.80 2.62 15.93
N PHE A 113 11.27 3.86 15.97
CA PHE A 113 10.47 4.99 16.41
C PHE A 113 9.36 5.33 15.41
N THR A 114 9.63 5.23 14.11
CA THR A 114 8.59 5.30 13.06
C THR A 114 7.48 4.29 13.32
N SER A 115 7.81 3.06 13.70
CA SER A 115 6.82 2.05 14.08
C SER A 115 6.00 2.51 15.29
N HIS A 116 6.62 3.02 16.36
CA HIS A 116 5.89 3.57 17.51
C HIS A 116 4.91 4.68 17.11
N VAL A 117 5.32 5.61 16.24
CA VAL A 117 4.47 6.68 15.73
C VAL A 117 3.26 6.12 14.98
N ILE A 118 3.47 5.13 14.11
CA ILE A 118 2.37 4.47 13.38
C ILE A 118 1.41 3.80 14.37
N HIS A 119 1.93 2.99 15.28
CA HIS A 119 1.11 2.26 16.26
C HIS A 119 0.30 3.20 17.17
N GLU A 120 0.92 4.28 17.64
CA GLU A 120 0.25 5.25 18.51
C GLU A 120 -0.81 6.06 17.76
N ALA A 121 -0.52 6.45 16.52
CA ALA A 121 -1.50 7.12 15.68
C ALA A 121 -2.71 6.21 15.40
N LEU A 122 -2.49 4.93 15.11
CA LEU A 122 -3.56 3.96 14.93
C LEU A 122 -4.39 3.77 16.21
N ARG A 123 -3.74 3.72 17.38
CA ARG A 123 -4.41 3.61 18.70
C ARG A 123 -5.33 4.79 18.98
N LEU A 124 -4.91 6.00 18.61
CA LEU A 124 -5.65 7.24 18.88
C LEU A 124 -6.71 7.56 17.83
N ALA A 125 -6.42 7.32 16.55
CA ALA A 125 -7.27 7.74 15.45
C ALA A 125 -8.48 6.82 15.22
N ASN A 126 -8.39 5.55 15.65
CA ASN A 126 -9.46 4.55 15.49
C ASN A 126 -10.08 4.56 14.07
N ILE A 127 -9.23 4.41 13.06
CA ILE A 127 -9.54 4.69 11.64
C ILE A 127 -10.65 3.79 11.07
N ALA A 128 -10.87 2.62 11.66
CA ALA A 128 -11.96 1.71 11.31
C ALA A 128 -12.76 1.35 12.57
N PRO A 129 -13.64 2.25 13.05
CA PRO A 129 -14.35 2.06 14.32
C PRO A 129 -15.46 1.00 14.24
N VAL A 130 -15.86 0.60 13.03
CA VAL A 130 -16.93 -0.38 12.78
C VAL A 130 -16.34 -1.62 12.13
N VAL A 131 -16.47 -2.75 12.83
CA VAL A 131 -16.22 -4.09 12.30
C VAL A 131 -17.58 -4.72 12.02
N PHE A 132 -17.81 -5.20 10.79
CA PHE A 132 -19.02 -5.92 10.38
C PHE A 132 -18.89 -7.42 10.63
#